data_AF-A0AAD5MLG8-F1
#
_entry.id   AF-A0AAD5MLG8-F1
#
_cell.length_a   1.000
_cell.length_b   1.000
_cell.length_c   1.000
_cell.angle_alpha   90.00
_cell.angle_beta   90.00
_cell.angle_gamma   90.00
#
_symmetry.space_group_name_H-M   'P 1'
#
loop_
_entity.id
_entity.type
_entity.pdbx_description
1 polymer ?
#
loop_
_entity_poly.entity_id
_entity_poly.type
_entity_poly.pdbx_seq_one_letter_code
_entity_poly.pdbx_strand_id
1 'polypeptide(L)'
;MVDSKSFAVIIPVDQDPKSISRERFVSLLEYCEEELGVDRVLAVFERPGLSMSEGFPRTLRYVGFRVVPPDNVPPPLSSDKFFVMSYTV
;
A
#
# COMPACT_ATOMS: atom_id res chain seq x y z
N MET A 1 7.54 -16.12 -3.57
CA MET A 1 8.41 -15.47 -2.57
C MET A 1 8.00 -14.02 -2.49
N VAL A 2 7.91 -13.42 -1.30
CA VAL A 2 7.90 -11.94 -1.22
C VAL A 2 9.25 -11.51 -1.75
N ASP A 3 9.24 -10.72 -2.82
CA ASP A 3 10.47 -10.14 -3.34
C ASP A 3 11.17 -9.38 -2.21
N SER A 4 12.45 -9.68 -1.96
CA SER A 4 13.21 -9.10 -0.83
C SER A 4 13.33 -7.57 -0.91
N LYS A 5 12.93 -7.00 -2.04
CA LYS A 5 12.89 -5.58 -2.33
C LYS A 5 11.50 -4.96 -2.23
N SER A 6 10.55 -5.59 -1.55
CA SER A 6 9.22 -5.05 -1.33
C SER A 6 8.95 -4.81 0.15
N PHE A 7 8.47 -3.61 0.49
CA PHE A 7 8.02 -3.25 1.83
C PHE A 7 6.49 -3.17 1.89
N ALA A 8 5.85 -3.88 2.82
CA ALA A 8 4.39 -3.89 2.95
C ALA A 8 3.93 -3.10 4.18
N VAL A 9 3.00 -2.17 3.98
CA VAL A 9 2.34 -1.39 5.03
C VAL A 9 0.88 -1.82 5.09
N ILE A 10 0.45 -2.31 6.25
CA ILE A 10 -0.95 -2.62 6.53
C ILE A 10 -1.63 -1.35 7.01
N ILE A 11 -2.66 -0.92 6.29
CA ILE A 11 -3.40 0.31 6.55
C ILE A 11 -4.80 -0.06 7.04
N PRO A 12 -5.23 0.42 8.23
CA PRO A 12 -6.59 0.19 8.71
C PRO A 12 -7.63 0.73 7.72
N VAL A 13 -8.71 -0.03 7.52
CA VAL A 13 -9.76 0.30 6.54
C VAL A 13 -10.52 1.58 6.93
N ASP A 14 -10.62 1.84 8.23
CA ASP A 14 -11.27 2.98 8.86
C ASP A 14 -10.34 4.20 9.05
N GLN A 15 -9.08 4.11 8.61
CA GLN A 15 -8.13 5.22 8.71
C GLN A 15 -8.61 6.41 7.88
N ASP A 16 -8.90 7.55 8.54
CA ASP A 16 -9.23 8.79 7.85
C ASP A 16 -7.99 9.33 7.12
N PRO A 17 -8.00 9.41 5.77
CA PRO A 17 -6.88 9.94 5.01
C PRO A 17 -6.52 11.38 5.37
N LYS A 18 -7.48 12.17 5.86
CA LYS A 18 -7.26 13.58 6.24
C LYS A 18 -6.49 13.73 7.55
N SER A 19 -6.48 12.69 8.39
CA SER A 19 -5.73 12.68 9.64
C SER A 19 -4.24 12.34 9.45
N ILE A 20 -3.86 11.85 8.26
CA ILE A 20 -2.48 11.52 7.93
C ILE A 20 -1.78 12.75 7.35
N SER A 21 -0.62 13.10 7.91
CA SER A 21 0.25 14.12 7.33
C SER A 21 0.82 13.63 6.00
N ARG A 22 0.56 14.38 4.93
CA ARG A 22 1.14 14.14 3.61
C ARG A 22 2.67 14.13 3.65
N GLU A 23 3.27 15.07 4.35
CA GLU A 23 4.72 15.20 4.48
C GLU A 23 5.31 13.95 5.13
N ARG A 24 4.73 13.48 6.24
CA ARG A 24 5.19 12.25 6.90
C ARG A 24 5.02 11.01 6.03
N PHE A 25 3.95 10.97 5.23
CA PHE A 25 3.75 9.86 4.30
C PHE A 25 4.77 9.87 3.17
N VAL A 26 5.16 11.04 2.65
CA VAL A 26 6.24 11.17 1.65
C VAL A 26 7.58 10.75 2.25
N SER A 27 7.92 11.25 3.45
CA SER A 27 9.16 10.86 4.13
C SER A 27 9.25 9.36 4.41
N LEU A 28 8.11 8.68 4.62
CA LEU A 28 8.09 7.22 4.72
C LEU A 28 8.49 6.55 3.39
N LEU A 29 8.01 7.06 2.25
CA LEU A 29 8.37 6.52 0.94
C LEU A 29 9.85 6.76 0.61
N GLU A 30 10.35 7.96 0.88
CA GLU A 30 11.77 8.32 0.74
C GLU A 30 12.65 7.41 1.60
N TYR A 31 12.28 7.18 2.86
CA TYR A 31 12.99 6.25 3.75
C TYR A 31 12.99 4.81 3.23
N CYS A 32 11.88 4.36 2.62
CA CYS A 32 11.83 3.03 2.00
C CYS A 32 12.83 2.91 0.84
N GLU A 33 12.95 3.95 0.02
CA GLU A 33 13.89 3.98 -1.10
C GLU A 33 15.34 4.08 -0.65
N GLU A 34 15.67 5.12 0.12
CA GLU A 34 17.05 5.53 0.41
C GLU A 34 17.70 4.66 1.49
N GLU A 35 16.96 4.31 2.54
CA GLU A 35 17.51 3.66 3.74
C GLU A 35 17.23 2.16 3.76
N LEU A 36 16.03 1.74 3.34
CA LEU A 36 15.69 0.31 3.26
C LEU A 36 16.10 -0.32 1.93
N GLY A 37 16.37 0.47 0.89
CA GLY A 37 16.77 -0.04 -0.43
C GLY A 37 15.73 -0.91 -1.10
N VAL A 38 14.44 -0.64 -0.86
CA VAL A 38 13.33 -1.37 -1.51
C VAL A 38 12.95 -0.69 -2.83
N ASP A 39 12.54 -1.49 -3.81
CA ASP A 39 12.11 -1.01 -5.14
C ASP A 39 10.58 -0.81 -5.19
N ARG A 40 9.86 -1.28 -4.16
CA ARG A 40 8.40 -1.30 -4.15
C ARG A 40 7.81 -1.20 -2.75
N VAL A 41 6.80 -0.35 -2.60
CA VAL A 41 5.96 -0.28 -1.40
C VAL A 41 4.57 -0.86 -1.71
N LEU A 42 4.07 -1.73 -0.85
CA LEU A 42 2.76 -2.36 -0.93
C LEU A 42 1.84 -1.79 0.16
N ALA A 43 0.78 -1.09 -0.23
CA ALA A 43 -0.30 -0.72 0.68
C ALA A 43 -1.32 -1.86 0.75
N VAL A 44 -1.52 -2.41 1.94
CA VAL A 44 -2.34 -3.60 2.19
C VAL A 44 -3.55 -3.20 3.03
N PHE A 45 -4.73 -3.56 2.56
CA PHE A 45 -6.00 -3.31 3.23
C PHE A 45 -6.73 -4.63 3.43
N GLU A 46 -7.36 -4.83 4.58
CA GLU A 46 -8.32 -5.92 4.74
C GLU A 46 -9.56 -5.65 3.88
N ARG A 47 -10.11 -6.69 3.22
CA ARG A 47 -11.28 -6.53 2.34
C ARG A 47 -12.59 -6.20 3.03
N PRO A 48 -12.93 -6.74 4.22
CA PRO A 48 -14.22 -6.48 4.84
C PRO A 48 -14.41 -4.97 5.07
N GLY A 49 -15.48 -4.40 4.49
CA GLY A 49 -15.80 -2.98 4.65
C GLY A 49 -14.98 -2.00 3.80
N LEU A 50 -14.10 -2.48 2.91
CA LEU A 50 -13.26 -1.61 2.09
C LEU A 50 -13.97 -1.09 0.84
N SER A 51 -14.04 0.23 0.69
CA SER A 51 -14.44 0.90 -0.55
C SER A 51 -13.22 1.21 -1.42
N MET A 52 -13.16 0.67 -2.64
CA MET A 52 -12.06 0.93 -3.58
C MET A 52 -12.16 2.28 -4.29
N SER A 53 -13.34 2.91 -4.25
CA SER A 53 -13.64 4.19 -4.88
C SER A 53 -13.62 5.37 -3.91
N GLU A 54 -13.41 5.11 -2.62
CA GLU A 54 -13.44 6.12 -1.56
C GLU A 54 -12.26 5.92 -0.59
N GLY A 55 -12.14 6.80 0.40
CA GLY A 55 -11.15 6.67 1.47
C GLY A 55 -9.70 6.57 1.00
N PHE A 56 -8.92 5.80 1.75
CA PHE A 56 -7.47 5.68 1.55
C PHE A 56 -7.07 5.08 0.19
N PRO A 57 -7.72 4.01 -0.32
CA PRO A 57 -7.42 3.47 -1.65
C PRO A 57 -7.54 4.51 -2.76
N ARG A 58 -8.57 5.36 -2.72
CA ARG A 58 -8.73 6.45 -3.69
C ARG A 58 -7.60 7.46 -3.56
N THR A 59 -7.24 7.87 -2.34
CA THR A 59 -6.15 8.82 -2.09
C THR A 59 -4.83 8.30 -2.65
N LEU A 60 -4.50 7.03 -2.40
CA LEU A 60 -3.26 6.43 -2.88
C LEU A 60 -3.17 6.37 -4.41
N ARG A 61 -4.30 6.26 -5.14
CA ARG A 61 -4.29 6.35 -6.61
C ARG A 61 -3.77 7.70 -7.11
N TYR A 62 -4.09 8.79 -6.39
CA TYR A 62 -3.60 10.14 -6.72
C TYR A 62 -2.11 10.31 -6.40
N VAL A 63 -1.60 9.59 -5.39
CA VAL A 63 -0.16 9.57 -5.06
C VAL A 63 0.64 8.78 -6.10
N GLY A 64 0.01 7.78 -6.74
CA GLY A 64 0.64 6.99 -7.80
C GLY A 64 0.52 5.48 -7.60
N PHE A 65 0.00 5.03 -6.46
CA PHE A 65 -0.23 3.60 -6.23
C PHE A 65 -1.19 3.01 -7.28
N ARG A 66 -0.96 1.75 -7.64
CA ARG A 66 -1.77 0.98 -8.59
C ARG A 66 -2.22 -0.32 -7.95
N VAL A 67 -3.40 -0.81 -8.35
CA VAL A 67 -3.93 -2.07 -7.83
C VAL A 67 -3.06 -3.22 -8.28
N VAL A 68 -2.69 -4.11 -7.35
CA VAL A 68 -1.99 -5.34 -7.67
C VAL A 68 -3.02 -6.40 -8.09
N PRO A 69 -2.90 -7.00 -9.28
CA PRO A 69 -3.78 -8.10 -9.69
C PRO A 69 -3.70 -9.28 -8.71
N PRO A 70 -4.79 -10.03 -8.47
CA PRO A 70 -4.81 -11.16 -7.53
C PRO A 70 -3.69 -12.17 -7.74
N ASP A 71 -3.35 -12.47 -9.01
CA ASP A 71 -2.30 -13.43 -9.38
C ASP A 71 -0.89 -12.96 -9.02
N ASN A 72 -0.72 -11.66 -8.80
CA ASN A 72 0.57 -11.01 -8.48
C ASN A 72 0.68 -10.61 -7.01
N VAL A 73 -0.33 -10.92 -6.19
CA VAL A 73 -0.26 -10.64 -4.75
C VAL A 73 0.73 -11.61 -4.10
N PRO A 74 1.70 -11.12 -3.31
CA PRO A 74 2.69 -11.99 -2.67
C PRO A 74 2.04 -13.05 -1.77
N PRO A 75 2.56 -14.30 -1.72
CA PRO A 75 1.90 -15.40 -1.02
C PRO A 75 1.48 -15.17 0.44
N PRO A 76 2.24 -14.41 1.28
CA PRO A 76 1.80 -14.13 2.65
C PRO A 76 0.55 -13.24 2.72
N LEU A 77 0.26 -12.49 1.66
CA LEU A 77 -0.91 -11.65 1.53
C LEU A 77 -1.95 -12.43 0.72
N SER A 78 -2.82 -13.19 1.40
CA SER A 78 -3.93 -13.88 0.72
C SER A 78 -4.80 -12.86 -0.02
N SER A 79 -4.93 -13.02 -1.34
CA SER A 79 -5.74 -12.14 -2.19
C SER A 79 -7.22 -12.18 -1.83
N ASP A 80 -7.71 -13.23 -1.16
CA ASP A 80 -9.08 -13.34 -0.64
C ASP A 80 -9.33 -12.48 0.60
N LYS A 81 -8.28 -12.20 1.37
CA LYS A 81 -8.36 -11.43 2.61
C LYS A 81 -7.96 -9.97 2.41
N PHE A 82 -7.01 -9.74 1.51
CA PHE A 82 -6.39 -8.44 1.33
C PHE A 82 -6.65 -7.86 -0.05
N PHE A 83 -6.83 -6.54 -0.06
CA PHE A 83 -6.72 -5.70 -1.23
C PHE A 83 -5.36 -5.00 -1.17
N VAL A 84 -4.59 -5.11 -2.25
CA VAL A 84 -3.20 -4.64 -2.28
C VAL A 84 -3.02 -3.64 -3.40
N MET A 85 -2.37 -2.53 -3.08
CA MET A 85 -1.89 -1.56 -4.06
C MET A 85 -0.37 -1.46 -3.96
N SER A 86 0.32 -1.21 -5.07
CA SER A 86 1.76 -1.04 -5.13
C SER A 86 2.16 0.33 -5.64
N TYR A 87 3.24 0.87 -5.08
CA TYR A 87 3.97 2.02 -5.58
C TYR A 87 5.41 1.59 -5.83
N THR A 88 5.93 1.90 -7.01
CA THR A 88 7.36 1.80 -7.29
C THR A 88 7.98 3.08 -6.77
N VAL A 89 8.88 2.94 -5.80
CA VAL A 89 9.76 4.02 -5.34
C VAL A 89 10.84 4.23 -6.40
#